data_AF-A0A6J5A0U6-F1
#
_entry.id   AF-A0A6J5A0U6-F1
#
_cell.length_a   1.000
_cell.length_b   1.000
_cell.length_c   1.000
_cell.angle_alpha   90.00
_cell.angle_beta   90.00
_cell.angle_gamma   90.00
#
_symmetry.space_group_name_H-M   'P 1'
#
loop_
_entity.id
_entity.type
_entity.pdbx_description
1 polymer ?
#
loop_
_entity_poly.entity_id
_entity_poly.type
_entity_poly.pdbx_seq_one_letter_code
_entity_poly.pdbx_strand_id
1 'polypeptide(L)' 'MRRASAVNFLLARRRVCLDKIASATSPEWEREREVELIERLVLDVRAGRLSTFEMMHAKAVTVVVTD' A
#
# COMPACT_ATOMS: atom_id res chain seq x y z
N MET A 1 0.24 13.18 7.05
CA MET A 1 0.01 12.02 7.96
C MET A 1 1.35 11.66 8.58
N ARG A 2 1.41 11.35 9.90
CA ARG A 2 2.66 10.93 10.54
C ARG A 2 3.19 9.62 9.95
N ARG A 3 4.51 9.42 9.97
CA ARG A 3 5.17 8.23 9.41
C ARG A 3 4.54 6.92 9.90
N ALA A 4 4.34 6.78 11.22
CA ALA A 4 3.75 5.57 11.81
C ALA A 4 2.32 5.31 11.29
N SER A 5 1.52 6.37 11.15
CA SER A 5 0.17 6.27 10.60
C SER A 5 0.18 5.89 9.12
N ALA A 6 1.13 6.40 8.33
CA ALA A 6 1.28 6.06 6.92
C ALA A 6 1.66 4.59 6.74
N VAL A 7 2.55 4.07 7.59
CA VAL A 7 2.89 2.64 7.62
C VAL A 7 1.67 1.80 7.99
N ASN A 8 0.91 2.17 9.02
CA ASN A 8 -0.30 1.43 9.41
C ASN A 8 -1.35 1.44 8.30
N PHE A 9 -1.53 2.57 7.60
CA PHE A 9 -2.41 2.66 6.44
C PHE A 9 -2.01 1.67 5.33
N LEU A 10 -0.71 1.61 5.01
CA LEU A 10 -0.18 0.69 4.01
C LEU A 10 -0.35 -0.78 4.43
N LEU A 11 -0.12 -1.12 5.70
CA LEU A 11 -0.31 -2.48 6.22
C LEU A 11 -1.79 -2.90 6.18
N ALA A 12 -2.71 -2.01 6.57
CA ALA A 12 -4.14 -2.26 6.45
C ALA A 12 -4.54 -2.50 4.99
N ARG A 13 -3.97 -1.73 4.04
CA ARG A 13 -4.22 -1.92 2.62
C ARG A 13 -3.68 -3.25 2.10
N ARG A 14 -2.45 -3.61 2.47
CA ARG A 14 -1.86 -4.92 2.13
C ARG A 14 -2.79 -6.06 2.53
N ARG A 15 -3.38 -5.97 3.73
CA ARG A 15 -4.32 -6.99 4.21
C ARG A 15 -5.55 -7.10 3.31
N VAL A 16 -6.16 -5.96 2.95
CA VAL A 16 -7.31 -5.94 2.04
C VAL A 16 -6.97 -6.54 0.68
N CYS A 17 -5.80 -6.25 0.11
CA CYS A 17 -5.37 -6.81 -1.17
C CYS A 17 -5.18 -8.34 -1.07
N LEU A 18 -4.55 -8.82 0.01
CA LEU A 18 -4.38 -10.27 0.25
C LEU A 18 -5.71 -10.99 0.47
N ASP A 19 -6.64 -10.41 1.23
CA ASP A 19 -7.97 -11.00 1.43
C ASP A 19 -8.73 -11.08 0.09
N LYS A 20 -8.60 -10.05 -0.77
CA LYS A 20 -9.15 -10.07 -2.14
C LYS A 20 -8.52 -11.14 -3.02
N ILE A 21 -7.20 -11.33 -2.97
CA ILE A 21 -6.50 -12.41 -3.70
C ILE A 21 -6.98 -13.77 -3.20
N ALA A 22 -7.07 -13.97 -1.89
CA ALA A 22 -7.54 -15.22 -1.30
C ALA A 22 -8.98 -15.56 -1.69
N SER A 23 -9.82 -14.53 -1.91
CA SER A 23 -11.20 -14.70 -2.39
C SER A 23 -11.33 -14.87 -3.91
N ALA A 24 -10.26 -14.65 -4.67
CA ALA A 24 -10.31 -14.70 -6.14
C ALA A 24 -10.25 -16.16 -6.63
N THR A 25 -11.17 -16.52 -7.53
CA THR A 25 -11.23 -17.86 -8.15
C THR A 25 -10.18 -18.06 -9.24
N SER A 26 -9.51 -16.99 -9.68
CA SER A 26 -8.44 -17.01 -10.67
C SER A 26 -7.24 -16.20 -10.18
N PRO A 27 -6.00 -16.59 -10.53
CA PRO A 27 -4.81 -15.81 -10.21
C PRO A 27 -4.90 -14.44 -10.87
N GLU A 28 -4.88 -13.40 -10.05
CA GLU A 28 -5.01 -12.02 -10.48
C GLU A 28 -3.66 -11.33 -10.28
N TRP A 29 -2.78 -11.53 -11.26
CA TRP A 29 -1.40 -11.02 -11.29
C TRP A 29 -1.30 -9.51 -11.02
N GLU A 30 -2.32 -8.74 -11.39
CA GLU A 30 -2.42 -7.31 -11.07
C GLU A 30 -2.49 -7.05 -9.56
N ARG A 31 -3.21 -7.90 -8.81
CA ARG A 31 -3.34 -7.79 -7.36
C ARG A 31 -2.07 -8.23 -6.63
N GLU A 32 -1.41 -9.27 -7.11
CA GLU A 32 -0.10 -9.70 -6.58
C GLU A 32 0.93 -8.57 -6.72
N ARG A 33 0.98 -7.94 -7.91
CA ARG A 33 1.84 -6.78 -8.16
C ARG A 33 1.48 -5.59 -7.27
N GLU A 34 0.20 -5.39 -6.96
CA GLU A 34 -0.22 -4.35 -6.02
C GLU A 34 0.31 -4.61 -4.61
N VAL A 35 0.29 -5.87 -4.14
CA VAL A 35 0.85 -6.25 -2.84
C VAL A 35 2.35 -5.96 -2.79
N GLU A 36 3.10 -6.32 -3.82
CA GLU A 36 4.55 -6.04 -3.91
C GLU A 36 4.84 -4.53 -3.87
N LEU A 37 4.06 -3.72 -4.59
CA LEU A 37 4.18 -2.26 -4.57
C LEU A 37 3.93 -1.70 -3.16
N ILE A 38 2.91 -2.20 -2.47
CA ILE A 38 2.62 -1.79 -1.09
C ILE A 38 3.77 -2.16 -0.15
N GLU A 39 4.34 -3.35 -0.28
CA GLU A 39 5.48 -3.77 0.54
C GLU A 39 6.70 -2.87 0.33
N ARG A 40 6.99 -2.49 -0.92
CA ARG A 40 8.06 -1.53 -1.22
C ARG A 40 7.78 -0.16 -0.59
N LEU A 41 6.56 0.36 -0.72
CA LEU A 41 6.16 1.63 -0.12
C LEU A 41 6.32 1.62 1.41
N VAL A 42 5.98 0.51 2.08
CA VAL A 42 6.17 0.37 3.53
C VAL A 42 7.66 0.53 3.89
N LEU A 43 8.55 -0.12 3.16
CA LEU A 43 9.99 -0.03 3.40
C LEU A 43 10.52 1.40 3.19
N ASP A 44 10.07 2.08 2.13
CA ASP A 44 10.53 3.43 1.80
C ASP A 44 10.00 4.48 2.77
N VAL A 45 8.75 4.38 3.20
CA VAL A 45 8.16 5.25 4.23
C VAL A 45 8.82 5.03 5.59
N ARG A 46 9.06 3.76 5.98
CA ARG A 46 9.77 3.45 7.25
C ARG A 46 11.19 4.00 7.27
N ALA A 47 11.89 3.91 6.14
CA ALA A 47 13.23 4.45 6.00
C ALA A 47 13.27 5.98 5.85
N GLY A 48 12.11 6.66 5.80
CA GLY A 48 12.03 8.10 5.57
C GLY A 48 12.47 8.53 4.16
N ARG A 49 12.61 7.59 3.21
CA ARG A 49 13.01 7.86 1.82
C ARG A 49 11.86 8.41 0.97
N LEU A 50 10.63 8.25 1.44
CA LEU A 50 9.43 8.63 0.71
C LEU A 50 8.52 9.48 1.59
N SER A 51 8.30 10.71 1.17
CA SER A 51 7.45 11.70 1.85
C SER A 51 6.09 11.85 1.20
N THR A 52 5.91 11.44 -0.06
CA THR A 52 4.62 11.49 -0.76
C THR A 52 4.49 10.32 -1.71
N PHE A 53 3.32 9.71 -1.79
CA PHE A 53 3.01 8.67 -2.77
C PHE A 53 1.53 8.66 -3.13
N GLU A 54 1.23 8.10 -4.30
CA GLU A 54 -0.13 7.94 -4.79
C GLU A 54 -0.50 6.47 -4.91
N MET A 55 -1.74 6.13 -4.56
CA MET A 55 -2.29 4.80 -4.75
C MET A 55 -3.49 4.86 -5.69
N MET A 56 -3.37 4.21 -6.85
CA MET A 56 -4.40 4.17 -7.91
C MET A 56 -5.46 3.08 -7.73
N HIS A 57 -5.90 2.80 -6.50
CA HIS A 57 -7.13 2.01 -6.36
C HIS A 57 -8.35 2.91 -6.66
N ALA A 58 -9.56 2.34 -6.71
CA ALA A 58 -10.86 2.95 -7.11
C ALA A 58 -11.14 4.44 -6.78
N LYS A 59 -10.36 5.05 -5.88
CA LYS A 59 -10.16 6.49 -5.78
C LYS A 59 -8.66 6.74 -5.57
N ALA A 60 -8.01 7.47 -6.47
CA ALA A 60 -6.61 7.84 -6.32
C ALA A 60 -6.43 8.59 -4.98
N VAL A 61 -5.63 8.02 -4.08
CA VAL A 61 -5.32 8.65 -2.79
C VAL A 61 -3.87 9.07 -2.79
N THR A 62 -3.63 10.39 -2.74
CA THR A 62 -2.32 10.96 -2.49
C THR A 62 -2.09 11.00 -0.98
N VAL A 63 -1.08 10.28 -0.51
CA VAL A 63 -0.67 10.26 0.90
C VAL A 63 0.58 11.11 1.03
N VAL A 64 0.46 12.21 1.78
CA VAL A 64 1.61 13.04 2.17
C VAL A 64 2.01 12.65 3.59
N VAL A 65 3.24 12.16 3.74
CA VAL A 65 3.89 11.82 4.99
C VAL A 65 4.57 13.09 5.53
N THR A 66 4.11 13.51 6.70
CA THR A 66 4.57 14.69 7.43
C THR A 66 5.16 14.17 8.73
N ASP A 67 6.47 14.31 8.93
CA ASP A 67 7.16 13.83 10.13
C ASP A 67 6.62 14.50 11.41
#